data_AF-A0A5N6RYU8-F1
#
_entry.id   AF-A0A5N6RYU8-F1
#
_cell.length_a   1.000
_cell.length_b   1.000
_cell.length_c   1.000
_cell.angle_alpha   90.00
_cell.angle_beta   90.00
_cell.angle_gamma   90.00
#
_symmetry.space_group_name_H-M   'P 1'
#
loop_
_entity.id
_entity.type
_entity.pdbx_description
1 polymer ?
#
loop_
_entity_poly.entity_id
_entity_poly.type
_entity_poly.pdbx_seq_one_letter_code
_entity_poly.pdbx_strand_id
1 'polypeptide(L)'
;MLPLVEHAVPEWQGLLDNLLALPEFAGPVGFSGGVTAIGIRIAAVEPRVGAVTLFAGSFVPQTIMEEARAVTIPAMMLLRVIGTNVLVVFGVWLCVCRRVGVLFFRGENRGPAGYC
;
A
#
# COMPACT_ATOMS: atom_id res chain seq x y z
N MET A 1 16.81 -3.43 -7.72
CA MET A 1 15.62 -3.12 -6.91
C MET A 1 15.97 -2.56 -5.53
N LEU A 2 16.92 -3.12 -4.77
CA LEU A 2 17.25 -2.61 -3.43
C LEU A 2 17.73 -1.14 -3.40
N PRO A 3 18.64 -0.67 -4.28
CA PRO A 3 19.03 0.75 -4.27
C PRO A 3 17.85 1.69 -4.51
N LEU A 4 16.89 1.28 -5.34
CA LEU A 4 15.67 2.06 -5.59
C LEU A 4 14.81 2.17 -4.32
N VAL A 5 14.69 1.09 -3.55
CA VAL A 5 13.96 1.09 -2.27
C VAL A 5 14.67 1.99 -1.25
N GLU A 6 15.99 1.90 -1.17
CA GLU A 6 16.82 2.70 -0.25
C GLU A 6 16.74 4.21 -0.54
N HIS A 7 16.68 4.61 -1.81
CA HIS A 7 16.53 6.02 -2.19
C HIS A 7 15.09 6.52 -2.08
N ALA A 8 14.11 5.72 -2.51
CA ALA A 8 12.72 6.16 -2.58
C ALA A 8 12.10 6.42 -1.20
N VAL A 9 12.54 5.69 -0.16
CA VAL A 9 11.95 5.79 1.18
C VAL A 9 12.27 7.13 1.85
N PRO A 10 13.53 7.59 1.96
CA PRO A 10 13.84 8.93 2.48
C PRO A 10 13.19 10.05 1.69
N GLU A 11 13.12 9.95 0.36
CA GLU A 11 12.44 10.92 -0.49
C GLU A 11 10.95 11.01 -0.15
N TRP A 12 10.30 9.86 0.06
CA TRP A 12 8.91 9.79 0.50
C TRP A 12 8.68 10.40 1.88
N GLN A 13 9.60 10.16 2.82
CA GLN A 13 9.51 10.74 4.17
C GLN A 13 9.62 12.26 4.12
N GLY A 14 10.56 12.80 3.34
CA GLY A 14 10.68 14.25 3.14
C GLY A 14 9.46 14.87 2.46
N LEU A 15 8.84 14.15 1.52
CA LEU A 15 7.56 14.58 0.94
C LEU A 15 6.45 14.63 2.00
N LEU A 16 6.34 13.61 2.85
CA LEU A 16 5.35 13.57 3.92
C LEU A 16 5.57 14.67 4.97
N ASP A 17 6.83 14.96 5.32
CA ASP A 17 7.17 16.07 6.22
C ASP A 17 6.65 17.40 5.67
N ASN A 18 6.88 17.67 4.38
CA ASN A 18 6.44 18.90 3.74
C ASN A 18 4.91 18.97 3.60
N LEU A 19 4.25 17.85 3.27
CA LEU A 19 2.80 17.81 3.12
C LEU A 19 2.08 17.97 4.45
N LEU A 20 2.56 17.32 5.52
CA LEU A 20 1.93 17.40 6.85
C LEU A 20 2.26 18.70 7.59
N ALA A 21 3.19 19.51 7.10
CA ALA A 21 3.41 20.87 7.56
C ALA A 21 2.33 21.86 7.07
N LEU A 22 1.58 21.48 6.02
CA LEU A 22 0.50 22.30 5.47
C LEU A 22 -0.79 22.07 6.26
N PRO A 23 -1.55 23.14 6.58
CA PRO A 23 -2.73 23.05 7.44
C PRO A 23 -3.89 22.24 6.85
N GLU A 24 -3.88 21.97 5.55
CA GLU A 24 -4.91 21.20 4.85
C GLU A 24 -4.76 19.68 5.02
N PHE A 25 -3.60 19.20 5.49
CA PHE A 25 -3.31 17.78 5.62
C PHE A 25 -3.09 17.41 7.09
N ALA A 26 -3.79 16.38 7.56
CA ALA A 26 -3.66 15.89 8.92
C ALA A 26 -3.98 14.39 9.02
N GLY A 27 -3.48 13.77 10.09
CA GLY A 27 -3.80 12.38 10.42
C GLY A 27 -2.95 11.33 9.70
N PRO A 28 -3.30 10.04 9.85
CA PRO A 28 -2.60 8.96 9.20
C PRO A 28 -2.78 9.01 7.68
N VAL A 29 -1.70 8.80 6.93
CA VAL A 29 -1.70 8.82 5.47
C VAL A 29 -1.86 7.40 4.90
N GLY A 30 -2.48 7.32 3.72
CA GLY A 30 -2.51 6.08 2.94
C GLY A 30 -1.38 6.08 1.91
N PHE A 31 -0.69 4.95 1.75
CA PHE A 31 0.24 4.74 0.63
C PHE A 31 -0.41 3.86 -0.45
N SER A 32 -0.31 4.29 -1.71
CA SER A 32 -0.73 3.49 -2.85
C SER A 32 0.38 3.50 -3.89
N GLY A 33 0.91 2.33 -4.24
CA GLY A 33 2.13 2.27 -5.06
C GLY A 33 2.28 0.99 -5.87
N GLY A 34 2.77 1.16 -7.11
CA GLY A 34 2.95 0.08 -8.08
C GLY A 34 4.19 -0.80 -7.82
N VAL A 35 5.24 -0.25 -7.22
CA VAL A 35 6.43 -1.01 -6.83
C VAL A 35 6.22 -1.54 -5.41
N THR A 36 5.82 -2.80 -5.32
CA THR A 36 5.47 -3.51 -4.09
C THR A 36 6.57 -3.42 -3.03
N ALA A 37 7.83 -3.58 -3.43
CA ALA A 37 8.96 -3.56 -2.50
C ALA A 37 9.13 -2.21 -1.78
N ILE A 38 8.87 -1.10 -2.47
CA ILE A 38 8.89 0.24 -1.86
C ILE A 38 7.74 0.37 -0.86
N GLY A 39 6.53 -0.05 -1.26
CA GLY A 39 5.36 0.03 -0.39
C GLY A 39 5.48 -0.79 0.88
N ILE A 40 6.09 -1.98 0.80
CA ILE A 40 6.40 -2.80 1.98
C ILE A 40 7.38 -2.07 2.91
N ARG A 41 8.49 -1.54 2.36
CA ARG A 41 9.50 -0.84 3.16
C ARG A 41 8.90 0.40 3.84
N ILE A 42 8.13 1.20 3.12
CA ILE A 42 7.41 2.37 3.66
C ILE A 42 6.47 1.93 4.79
N ALA A 43 5.65 0.90 4.58
CA ALA A 43 4.74 0.38 5.60
C ALA A 43 5.45 -0.11 6.87
N ALA A 44 6.68 -0.61 6.74
CA ALA A 44 7.46 -1.11 7.86
C ALA A 44 8.16 0.00 8.67
N VAL A 45 8.55 1.11 8.03
CA VAL A 45 9.40 2.13 8.67
C VAL A 45 8.73 3.49 8.88
N GLU A 46 7.61 3.79 8.21
CA GLU A 46 6.94 5.09 8.29
C GLU A 46 5.67 4.99 9.16
N PRO A 47 5.73 5.41 10.44
CA PRO A 47 4.62 5.27 11.38
C PRO A 47 3.39 6.13 11.03
N ARG A 48 3.55 7.16 10.18
CA ARG A 48 2.43 7.99 9.74
C ARG A 48 1.55 7.28 8.73
N VAL A 49 2.04 6.21 8.09
CA VAL A 49 1.26 5.43 7.12
C VAL A 49 0.31 4.50 7.88
N GLY A 50 -0.99 4.77 7.75
CA GLY A 50 -2.04 4.01 8.42
C GLY A 50 -2.63 2.87 7.59
N ALA A 51 -2.40 2.86 6.27
CA ALA A 51 -2.85 1.78 5.38
C ALA A 51 -2.05 1.79 4.08
N VAL A 52 -1.90 0.61 3.44
CA VAL A 52 -1.24 0.48 2.15
C VAL A 52 -2.09 -0.26 1.12
N THR A 53 -2.00 0.18 -0.14
CA THR A 53 -2.49 -0.54 -1.31
C THR A 53 -1.33 -0.82 -2.26
N LEU A 54 -1.07 -2.10 -2.52
CA LEU A 54 0.05 -2.59 -3.31
C LEU A 54 -0.47 -3.26 -4.58
N PHE A 55 0.34 -3.23 -5.64
CA PHE A 55 0.02 -3.92 -6.90
C PHE A 55 0.98 -5.08 -7.10
N ALA A 56 0.44 -6.28 -7.35
CA ALA A 56 1.22 -7.47 -7.65
C ALA A 56 1.63 -7.45 -9.13
N GLY A 57 2.73 -6.76 -9.40
CA GLY A 57 3.34 -6.70 -10.74
C GLY A 57 4.84 -6.40 -10.73
N SER A 58 5.48 -6.40 -9.56
CA SER A 58 6.89 -6.03 -9.39
C SER A 58 7.67 -7.09 -8.61
N PHE A 59 8.98 -7.17 -8.82
CA PHE A 59 9.86 -8.08 -8.09
C PHE A 59 10.08 -7.61 -6.65
N VAL A 60 9.91 -8.52 -5.69
CA VAL A 60 10.14 -8.26 -4.25
C VAL A 60 11.35 -9.07 -3.77
N PRO A 61 12.47 -8.42 -3.38
CA PRO A 61 13.63 -9.10 -2.83
C PRO A 61 13.30 -9.82 -1.52
N GLN A 62 13.97 -10.95 -1.24
CA GLN A 62 13.75 -11.73 -0.01
C GLN A 62 13.92 -10.91 1.27
N THR A 63 14.90 -10.00 1.31
CA THR A 63 15.10 -9.10 2.45
C THR A 63 13.87 -8.22 2.72
N ILE A 64 13.20 -7.75 1.67
CA ILE A 64 11.96 -6.97 1.79
C ILE A 64 10.77 -7.88 2.17
N MET A 65 10.77 -9.14 1.74
CA MET A 65 9.75 -10.12 2.17
C MET A 65 9.81 -10.38 3.68
N GLU A 66 11.00 -10.35 4.28
CA GLU A 66 11.18 -10.48 5.73
C GLU A 66 10.60 -9.26 6.45
N GLU A 67 10.84 -8.05 5.93
CA GLU A 67 10.24 -6.82 6.46
C GLU A 67 8.72 -6.79 6.37
N ALA A 68 8.13 -7.40 5.33
CA ALA A 68 6.68 -7.52 5.19
C ALA A 68 6.01 -8.21 6.39
N ARG A 69 6.75 -9.05 7.12
CA ARG A 69 6.23 -9.72 8.33
C ARG A 69 6.09 -8.77 9.52
N ALA A 70 6.82 -7.67 9.53
CA ALA A 70 6.74 -6.65 10.56
C ALA A 70 5.61 -5.63 10.31
N VAL A 71 4.99 -5.66 9.13
CA VAL A 71 3.89 -4.75 8.77
C VAL A 71 2.61 -5.17 9.47
N THR A 72 2.06 -4.29 10.32
CA THR A 72 0.84 -4.53 11.10
C THR A 72 -0.35 -3.67 10.68
N ILE A 73 -0.13 -2.73 9.76
CA ILE A 73 -1.18 -1.83 9.26
C ILE A 73 -2.03 -2.53 8.18
N PRO A 74 -3.29 -2.12 7.99
CA PRO A 74 -4.14 -2.62 6.90
C PRO A 74 -3.44 -2.56 5.53
N ALA A 75 -3.38 -3.70 4.84
CA ALA A 75 -2.75 -3.83 3.53
C ALA A 75 -3.72 -4.47 2.52
N MET A 76 -3.87 -3.86 1.35
CA MET A 76 -4.63 -4.40 0.22
C MET A 76 -3.68 -4.71 -0.94
N MET A 77 -3.78 -5.92 -1.50
CA MET A 77 -3.03 -6.31 -2.69
C MET A 77 -3.96 -6.38 -3.89
N LEU A 78 -3.65 -5.60 -4.92
CA LEU A 78 -4.32 -5.62 -6.21
C LEU A 78 -3.57 -6.56 -7.15
N LEU A 79 -4.29 -7.57 -7.62
CA LEU A 79 -3.77 -8.62 -8.48
C LEU A 79 -4.36 -8.45 -9.87
N ARG A 80 -3.49 -8.42 -10.88
CA ARG A 80 -3.92 -8.51 -12.28
C ARG A 80 -3.67 -9.92 -12.78
N VAL A 81 -4.73 -10.63 -13.14
CA VAL A 81 -4.62 -11.94 -13.77
C VAL A 81 -4.42 -11.76 -15.27
N ILE A 82 -3.19 -11.98 -15.75
CA ILE A 82 -2.87 -12.13 -17.18
C ILE A 82 -2.00 -13.40 -17.32
N GLY A 83 -2.57 -14.47 -17.86
CA GLY A 83 -1.87 -15.74 -18.13
C GLY A 83 -1.62 -16.63 -16.90
N THR A 84 -1.33 -17.91 -17.14
CA THR A 84 -1.37 -19.06 -16.20
C THR A 84 -0.39 -19.04 -15.02
N ASN A 85 0.41 -17.98 -14.85
CA ASN A 85 1.45 -17.92 -13.82
C ASN A 85 1.24 -16.74 -12.87
N VAL A 86 0.42 -16.96 -11.85
CA VAL A 86 0.31 -16.09 -10.67
C VAL A 86 0.87 -16.87 -9.48
N LEU A 87 2.19 -16.79 -9.26
CA LEU A 87 2.79 -17.30 -8.03
C LEU A 87 2.65 -16.23 -6.94
N VAL A 88 1.52 -16.22 -6.25
CA VAL A 88 1.28 -15.37 -5.08
C VAL A 88 1.38 -16.24 -3.84
N VAL A 89 2.55 -16.23 -3.21
CA VAL A 89 2.72 -16.80 -1.87
C VAL A 89 2.60 -15.65 -0.88
N PHE A 90 1.38 -15.28 -0.51
CA PHE A 90 1.12 -14.40 0.63
C PHE A 90 -0.20 -14.75 1.30
N GLY A 91 -0.09 -15.17 2.57
CA GLY A 91 -1.20 -15.50 3.44
C GLY A 91 -2.22 -14.36 3.47
N VAL A 92 -3.48 -14.76 3.36
CA VAL A 92 -4.67 -13.93 3.33
C VAL A 92 -4.71 -12.98 4.53
N TRP A 93 -4.39 -11.69 4.31
CA TRP A 93 -4.70 -10.61 5.25
C TRP A 93 -6.03 -9.96 4.85
N LEU A 94 -7.11 -10.72 5.01
CA LEU A 94 -8.47 -10.16 4.99
C LEU A 94 -8.81 -9.67 6.39
N CYS A 95 -8.23 -8.54 6.80
CA CYS A 95 -8.78 -7.75 7.91
C CYS A 95 -9.46 -6.53 7.30
N VAL A 96 -10.77 -6.66 7.06
CA VAL A 96 -11.65 -5.57 6.65
C VAL A 96 -11.67 -4.53 7.78
N CYS A 97 -10.81 -3.53 7.69
CA CYS A 97 -10.69 -2.47 8.68
C CYS A 97 -11.72 -1.37 8.38
N ARG A 98 -12.84 -1.43 9.12
CA ARG A 98 -14.01 -0.53 9.05
C ARG A 98 -13.76 0.93 9.47
N ARG A 99 -12.50 1.41 9.50
CA ARG A 99 -12.13 2.70 10.13
C ARG A 99 -11.24 3.64 9.31
N VAL A 100 -10.65 3.16 8.22
CA VAL A 100 -9.94 4.02 7.27
C VAL A 100 -10.88 4.20 6.09
N GLY A 101 -11.34 5.43 5.84
CA GLY A 101 -12.20 5.76 4.71
C GLY A 101 -11.46 5.50 3.39
N VAL A 102 -11.42 4.24 2.97
CA VAL A 102 -10.99 3.85 1.63
C VAL A 102 -12.13 4.21 0.70
N LEU A 103 -11.98 5.34 0.02
CA LEU A 103 -12.80 5.69 -1.14
C LEU A 103 -12.52 4.63 -2.22
N PHE A 104 -13.34 3.59 -2.24
CA PHE A 104 -13.39 2.64 -3.33
C PHE A 104 -13.92 3.40 -4.55
N PHE A 105 -13.04 3.80 -5.48
CA PHE A 105 -13.50 4.17 -6.82
C PHE A 105 -13.92 2.88 -7.51
N ARG A 106 -15.17 2.46 -7.23
CA ARG A 106 -15.88 1.53 -8.08
C ARG A 106 -16.14 2.30 -9.38
N GLY A 107 -15.29 2.06 -10.39
CA GLY A 107 -15.59 2.45 -11.76
C GLY A 107 -16.85 1.69 -12.19
N GLU A 108 -18.02 2.23 -11.89
CA GLU A 108 -19.29 1.64 -12.28
C GLU A 108 -19.91 2.48 -13.40
N ASN A 109 -19.95 1.89 -14.58
CA ASN A 109 -21.03 2.17 -15.52
C ASN A 109 -22.35 1.80 -14.82
N ARG A 110 -22.96 2.82 -14.20
CA ARG A 110 -24.33 2.97 -13.66
C ARG A 110 -25.23 1.71 -13.57
N GLY A 111 -25.74 1.47 -12.36
CA GLY A 111 -27.03 0.81 -12.07
C GLY A 111 -27.26 0.63 -10.56
N PRO A 112 -28.48 0.86 -10.00
CA PRO A 112 -28.65 1.36 -8.64
C PRO A 112 -28.93 0.29 -7.59
N ALA A 113 -28.12 0.27 -6.53
CA ALA A 113 -28.46 -0.12 -5.16
C ALA A 113 -27.23 0.25 -4.32
N GLY A 114 -27.27 1.28 -3.46
CA GLY A 114 -28.02 1.23 -2.21
C GLY A 114 -27.27 0.34 -1.22
N TYR A 115 -26.27 0.88 -0.51
CA TYR A 115 -25.60 0.17 0.57
C TYR A 115 -25.43 1.08 1.80
N CYS A 116 -25.81 0.49 2.93
CA CYS A 116 -25.83 0.99 4.29
C CYS A 116 -24.43 1.25 4.87
#